data_AF-A0A3M7RF56-F1
#
_entry.id   AF-A0A3M7RF56-F1
#
_cell.length_a   1.000
_cell.length_b   1.000
_cell.length_c   1.000
_cell.angle_alpha   90.00
_cell.angle_beta   90.00
_cell.angle_gamma   90.00
#
_symmetry.space_group_name_H-M   'P 1'
#
loop_
_entity.id
_entity.type
_entity.pdbx_description
1 polymer ?
#
loop_
_entity_poly.entity_id
_entity_poly.type
_entity_poly.pdbx_seq_one_letter_code
_entity_poly.pdbx_strand_id
1 'polypeptide(L)'
;KAVNDLEDSYGQEWTYQQRKILEYTCHTAFFVSIVVVQWTDLIICKTRRNSLLTQGMTNNMMNFGLVFETVLAAVLCYTPGLDKGLNMYPLKFVWWLPAIPFSITILVYDEIRKYILRKNPGGWVEQETYY
;
A
#
# COMPACT_ATOMS: atom_id res chain seq x y z
N LYS A 1 8.04 -5.90 -33.96
CA LYS A 1 9.50 -6.04 -33.84
C LYS A 1 9.87 -5.84 -32.38
N ALA A 2 10.52 -6.81 -31.75
CA ALA A 2 11.08 -6.59 -30.41
C ALA A 2 12.34 -5.74 -30.55
N VAL A 3 12.36 -4.57 -29.90
CA VAL A 3 13.56 -3.72 -29.78
C VAL A 3 14.41 -4.32 -28.67
N ASN A 4 15.64 -4.72 -28.99
CA ASN A 4 16.54 -5.46 -28.08
C ASN A 4 17.74 -4.63 -27.61
N ASP A 5 17.81 -3.39 -28.08
CA ASP A 5 18.90 -2.44 -28.01
C ASP A 5 18.38 -1.10 -27.44
N LEU A 6 17.42 -1.17 -26.49
CA LEU A 6 16.91 0.05 -25.87
C LEU A 6 17.93 0.59 -24.87
N GLU A 7 18.48 1.76 -25.15
CA GLU A 7 19.41 2.45 -24.27
C GLU A 7 18.69 3.06 -23.05
N ASP A 8 19.25 2.88 -21.85
CA ASP A 8 18.79 3.53 -20.63
C ASP A 8 19.50 4.86 -20.36
N SER A 9 19.09 5.58 -19.30
CA SER A 9 19.71 6.87 -18.94
C SER A 9 21.19 6.77 -18.52
N TYR A 10 21.71 5.56 -18.31
CA TYR A 10 23.12 5.29 -17.99
C TYR A 10 23.92 4.81 -19.20
N GLY A 11 23.31 4.73 -20.39
CA GLY A 11 23.94 4.27 -21.63
C GLY A 11 24.04 2.75 -21.76
N GLN A 12 23.26 1.98 -20.99
CA GLN A 12 23.21 0.51 -21.06
C GLN A 12 22.12 0.06 -22.03
N GLU A 13 22.38 -0.97 -22.82
CA GLU A 13 21.40 -1.57 -23.73
C GLU A 13 20.58 -2.66 -23.03
N TRP A 14 19.25 -2.58 -23.15
CA TRP A 14 18.31 -3.51 -22.55
C TRP A 14 17.51 -4.30 -23.59
N THR A 15 17.60 -5.63 -23.49
CA THR A 15 16.79 -6.54 -24.30
C THR A 15 15.31 -6.48 -23.94
N TYR A 16 14.43 -6.89 -24.86
CA TYR A 16 12.98 -6.93 -24.60
C TYR A 16 12.62 -7.77 -23.36
N GLN A 17 13.29 -8.91 -23.16
CA GLN A 17 13.04 -9.79 -22.01
C GLN A 17 13.45 -9.15 -20.69
N GLN A 18 14.61 -8.50 -20.63
CA GLN A 18 15.06 -7.81 -19.41
C GLN A 18 14.10 -6.67 -19.03
N ARG A 19 13.60 -5.93 -20.02
CA ARG A 19 12.59 -4.88 -19.78
C ARG A 19 11.27 -5.44 -19.26
N LYS A 20 10.84 -6.61 -19.75
CA LYS A 20 9.64 -7.27 -19.25
C LYS A 20 9.78 -7.77 -17.82
N ILE A 21 10.95 -8.30 -17.45
CA ILE A 21 11.24 -8.67 -16.05
C ILE A 21 11.17 -7.43 -15.15
N LEU A 22 11.73 -6.30 -15.59
CA LEU A 22 11.67 -5.04 -14.86
C LEU A 22 10.23 -4.53 -14.71
N GLU A 23 9.43 -4.58 -15.79
CA GLU A 23 8.01 -4.21 -15.79
C GLU A 23 7.20 -5.05 -14.78
N TYR A 24 7.39 -6.37 -14.77
CA TYR A 24 6.73 -7.25 -13.82
C TYR A 24 7.19 -7.04 -12.37
N THR A 25 8.46 -6.71 -12.18
CA THR A 25 8.97 -6.30 -10.87
C THR A 25 8.28 -5.00 -10.40
N CYS A 26 8.05 -4.05 -11.31
CA CYS A 26 7.30 -2.82 -11.02
C CYS A 26 5.84 -3.11 -10.64
N HIS A 27 5.16 -4.00 -11.36
CA HIS A 27 3.79 -4.42 -11.00
C HIS A 27 3.73 -5.03 -9.60
N THR A 28 4.72 -5.85 -9.24
CA THR A 28 4.80 -6.44 -7.90
C THR A 28 5.04 -5.34 -6.85
N ALA A 29 5.93 -4.38 -7.12
CA ALA A 29 6.21 -3.26 -6.20
C ALA A 29 4.97 -2.38 -5.98
N PHE A 30 4.20 -2.14 -7.04
CA PHE A 30 2.93 -1.42 -6.97
C PHE A 30 1.88 -2.18 -6.15
N PHE A 31 1.76 -3.49 -6.34
CA PHE A 31 0.89 -4.35 -5.53
C PHE A 31 1.24 -4.28 -4.04
N VAL A 32 2.52 -4.41 -3.69
CA VAL A 32 2.97 -4.27 -2.29
C VAL A 32 2.65 -2.89 -1.74
N SER A 33 2.82 -1.84 -2.55
CA SER A 33 2.48 -0.47 -2.14
C SER A 33 1.01 -0.31 -1.81
N ILE A 34 0.11 -0.95 -2.57
CA ILE A 34 -1.32 -0.99 -2.27
C ILE A 34 -1.56 -1.66 -0.91
N VAL A 35 -0.97 -2.83 -0.67
CA VAL A 35 -1.14 -3.55 0.62
C VAL A 35 -0.69 -2.69 1.81
N VAL A 36 0.42 -1.97 1.69
CA VAL A 36 0.92 -1.08 2.76
C VAL A 36 -0.02 0.11 3.01
N VAL A 37 -0.68 0.64 1.98
CA VAL A 37 -1.70 1.68 2.13
C VAL A 37 -2.97 1.11 2.77
N GLN A 38 -3.39 -0.11 2.37
CA GLN A 38 -4.55 -0.79 2.93
C GLN A 38 -4.43 -0.99 4.45
N TRP A 39 -3.22 -1.21 4.97
CA TRP A 39 -3.01 -1.24 6.42
C TRP A 39 -3.54 0.01 7.12
N THR A 40 -3.28 1.18 6.53
CA THR A 40 -3.71 2.46 7.10
C THR A 40 -5.20 2.70 6.85
N ASP A 41 -5.69 2.42 5.65
CA ASP A 41 -7.10 2.59 5.32
C ASP A 41 -8.00 1.75 6.22
N LEU A 42 -7.60 0.51 6.51
CA LEU A 42 -8.33 -0.39 7.41
C LEU A 42 -8.33 0.13 8.86
N ILE A 43 -7.21 0.67 9.32
CA ILE A 43 -7.11 1.31 10.64
C ILE A 43 -8.04 2.53 10.71
N ILE A 44 -8.04 3.39 9.70
CA ILE A 44 -8.87 4.62 9.65
C ILE A 44 -10.36 4.28 9.60
N CYS A 45 -10.76 3.35 8.73
CA CYS A 45 -12.15 2.93 8.57
C CYS A 45 -12.76 2.37 9.86
N LYS A 46 -11.94 1.91 10.81
CA LYS A 46 -12.39 1.46 12.14
C LYS A 46 -13.09 2.56 12.93
N THR A 47 -12.65 3.81 12.79
CA THR A 47 -13.06 4.93 13.63
C THR A 47 -13.58 6.09 12.79
N ARG A 48 -14.90 6.36 12.83
CA ARG A 48 -15.49 7.49 12.10
C ARG A 48 -15.32 8.86 12.79
N ARG A 49 -15.33 8.88 14.13
CA ARG A 49 -15.29 10.13 14.93
C ARG A 49 -14.24 10.12 16.04
N ASN A 50 -14.03 8.98 16.68
CA ASN A 50 -13.07 8.86 17.78
C ASN A 50 -11.63 8.78 17.24
N SER A 51 -10.67 9.27 18.02
CA SER A 51 -9.25 9.09 17.68
C SER A 51 -8.84 7.63 17.88
N LEU A 52 -7.94 7.16 17.02
CA LEU A 52 -7.34 5.83 17.13
C LEU A 52 -6.69 5.59 18.50
N LEU A 53 -6.06 6.62 19.07
CA LEU A 53 -5.38 6.56 20.36
C LEU A 53 -6.35 6.36 21.53
N THR A 54 -7.55 6.93 21.43
CA THR A 54 -8.57 6.82 22.49
C THR A 54 -9.34 5.51 22.40
N GLN A 55 -9.56 4.99 21.18
CA GLN A 55 -10.35 3.77 20.97
C GLN A 55 -9.53 2.48 21.10
N GLY A 56 -8.25 2.49 20.75
CA GLY A 56 -7.37 1.33 20.78
C GLY A 56 -7.67 0.25 19.71
N MET A 57 -6.80 -0.76 19.63
CA MET A 57 -6.86 -1.86 18.64
C MET A 57 -7.31 -3.20 19.25
N THR A 58 -8.44 -3.22 19.96
CA THR A 58 -8.96 -4.42 20.64
C THR A 58 -9.71 -5.41 19.74
N ASN A 59 -9.89 -5.11 18.45
CA ASN A 59 -10.62 -5.98 17.54
C ASN A 59 -9.68 -7.08 16.98
N ASN A 60 -9.75 -8.27 17.58
CA ASN A 60 -8.93 -9.41 17.20
C ASN A 60 -9.16 -9.87 15.74
N MET A 61 -10.39 -9.79 15.22
CA MET A 61 -10.68 -10.18 13.83
C MET A 61 -10.05 -9.23 12.82
N MET A 62 -10.06 -7.93 13.13
CA MET A 62 -9.43 -6.90 12.32
C MET A 62 -7.90 -7.06 12.28
N ASN A 63 -7.30 -7.30 13.46
CA ASN A 63 -5.86 -7.54 13.58
C ASN A 63 -5.45 -8.83 12.85
N PHE A 64 -6.27 -9.88 12.92
CA PHE A 64 -6.08 -11.10 12.15
C PHE A 64 -6.14 -10.83 10.64
N GLY A 65 -7.10 -10.02 10.17
CA GLY A 65 -7.21 -9.61 8.78
C GLY A 65 -5.94 -8.93 8.26
N LEU A 66 -5.40 -7.97 9.02
CA LEU A 66 -4.14 -7.28 8.67
C LEU A 66 -2.95 -8.24 8.56
N VAL A 67 -2.82 -9.16 9.51
CA VAL A 67 -1.74 -10.17 9.50
C VAL A 67 -1.93 -11.12 8.32
N PHE A 68 -3.16 -11.59 8.08
CA PHE A 68 -3.49 -12.48 6.98
C PHE A 68 -3.19 -11.85 5.63
N GLU A 69 -3.58 -10.59 5.43
CA GLU A 69 -3.29 -9.83 4.21
C GLU A 69 -1.79 -9.68 3.97
N THR A 70 -1.03 -9.35 5.03
CA THR A 70 0.43 -9.23 4.96
C THR A 70 1.10 -10.56 4.61
N VAL A 71 0.65 -11.66 5.24
CA VAL A 71 1.15 -13.00 4.95
C VAL A 71 0.81 -13.41 3.52
N LEU A 72 -0.42 -13.15 3.06
CA LEU A 72 -0.84 -13.44 1.70
C LEU A 72 0.00 -12.65 0.69
N ALA A 73 0.24 -11.36 0.92
CA ALA A 73 1.11 -10.55 0.08
C ALA A 73 2.55 -11.08 0.05
N ALA A 74 3.09 -11.50 1.19
CA ALA A 74 4.42 -12.10 1.27
C ALA A 74 4.49 -13.45 0.52
N VAL A 75 3.49 -14.31 0.69
CA VAL A 75 3.37 -15.58 -0.06
C VAL A 75 3.31 -15.29 -1.56
N LEU A 76 2.50 -14.32 -1.99
CA LEU A 76 2.39 -13.97 -3.41
C LEU A 76 3.71 -13.46 -4.01
N CYS A 77 4.48 -12.68 -3.25
CA CYS A 77 5.73 -12.08 -3.75
C CYS A 77 6.93 -13.03 -3.72
N TYR A 78 6.99 -13.97 -2.76
CA TYR A 78 8.20 -14.78 -2.49
C TYR A 78 8.04 -16.27 -2.80
N THR A 79 6.85 -16.75 -3.15
CA THR A 79 6.65 -18.17 -3.48
C THR A 79 7.15 -18.48 -4.90
N PRO A 80 8.09 -19.43 -5.06
CA PRO A 80 8.60 -19.80 -6.37
C PRO A 80 7.51 -20.49 -7.21
N GLY A 81 7.34 -20.09 -8.47
CA GLY A 81 6.30 -20.58 -9.37
C GLY A 81 5.17 -19.58 -9.65
N LEU A 82 5.02 -18.54 -8.82
CA LEU A 82 4.09 -17.43 -9.08
C LEU A 82 4.61 -16.43 -10.13
N ASP A 83 5.92 -16.45 -10.40
CA ASP A 83 6.55 -15.73 -11.50
C ASP A 83 5.95 -16.16 -12.86
N LYS A 84 5.56 -17.43 -13.00
CA LYS A 84 4.95 -17.96 -14.23
C LYS A 84 3.43 -17.84 -14.27
N GLY A 85 2.77 -17.83 -13.11
CA GLY A 85 1.31 -17.77 -13.00
C GLY A 85 0.76 -16.34 -12.97
N LEU A 86 1.36 -15.47 -12.15
CA LEU A 86 0.89 -14.11 -11.89
C LEU A 86 1.90 -13.02 -12.33
N ASN A 87 3.03 -13.41 -12.92
CA ASN A 87 4.14 -12.51 -13.25
C ASN A 87 4.62 -11.69 -12.04
N MET A 88 4.63 -12.29 -10.85
CA MET A 88 5.14 -11.64 -9.63
C MET A 88 6.59 -12.04 -9.41
N TYR A 89 7.46 -11.04 -9.26
CA TYR A 89 8.90 -11.24 -9.07
C TYR A 89 9.30 -10.87 -7.64
N PRO A 90 10.30 -11.56 -7.07
CA PRO A 90 10.74 -11.28 -5.71
C PRO A 90 11.29 -9.86 -5.58
N LEU A 91 10.76 -9.13 -4.61
CA LEU A 91 11.15 -7.73 -4.33
C LEU A 91 12.23 -7.68 -3.25
N LYS A 92 13.11 -6.67 -3.33
CA LYS A 92 13.98 -6.34 -2.21
C LYS A 92 13.17 -5.61 -1.13
N PHE A 93 13.55 -5.76 0.13
CA PHE A 93 12.88 -5.08 1.26
C PHE A 93 12.81 -3.56 1.08
N VAL A 94 13.80 -2.94 0.45
CA VAL A 94 13.83 -1.49 0.18
C VAL A 94 12.61 -1.00 -0.61
N TRP A 95 12.01 -1.84 -1.44
CA TRP A 95 10.83 -1.49 -2.25
C TRP A 95 9.53 -1.42 -1.44
N TRP A 96 9.54 -1.83 -0.17
CA TRP A 96 8.41 -1.65 0.74
C TRP A 96 8.37 -0.25 1.35
N LEU A 97 9.52 0.42 1.43
CA LEU A 97 9.67 1.73 2.08
C LEU A 97 8.93 2.88 1.35
N PRO A 98 8.87 2.96 0.01
CA PRO A 98 8.24 4.08 -0.69
C PRO A 98 6.77 4.30 -0.34
N ALA A 99 6.03 3.25 0.04
CA ALA A 99 4.62 3.36 0.40
C ALA A 99 4.40 3.88 1.84
N ILE A 100 5.39 3.71 2.73
CA ILE A 100 5.26 4.06 4.16
C ILE A 100 4.98 5.57 4.36
N PRO A 101 5.68 6.52 3.69
CA PRO A 101 5.36 7.94 3.80
C PRO A 101 3.92 8.29 3.39
N PHE A 102 3.38 7.63 2.37
CA PHE A 102 2.00 7.83 1.93
C PHE A 102 1.01 7.32 2.98
N SER A 103 1.24 6.11 3.51
CA SER A 103 0.46 5.55 4.61
C SER A 103 0.45 6.48 5.84
N ILE A 104 1.61 7.04 6.24
CA ILE A 104 1.68 8.00 7.34
C ILE A 104 0.87 9.27 7.03
N THR A 105 0.97 9.78 5.81
CA THR A 105 0.24 10.99 5.38
C THR A 105 -1.27 10.79 5.47
N ILE A 106 -1.77 9.64 5.04
CA ILE A 106 -3.20 9.28 5.10
C ILE A 106 -3.65 9.20 6.57
N LEU A 107 -2.86 8.60 7.46
CA LEU A 107 -3.15 8.52 8.89
C LEU A 107 -3.23 9.91 9.53
N VAL A 108 -2.24 10.77 9.28
CA VAL A 108 -2.20 12.13 9.80
C VAL A 108 -3.39 12.94 9.31
N TYR A 109 -3.71 12.85 8.01
CA TYR A 109 -4.86 13.53 7.42
C TYR A 109 -6.18 13.14 8.10
N ASP A 110 -6.42 11.84 8.30
CA ASP A 110 -7.65 11.37 8.93
C ASP A 110 -7.74 11.75 10.42
N GLU A 111 -6.64 11.67 11.17
CA GLU A 111 -6.64 12.12 12.57
C GLU A 111 -6.90 13.63 12.69
N ILE A 112 -6.37 14.45 11.78
CA ILE A 112 -6.68 15.89 11.72
C ILE A 112 -8.17 16.10 11.42
N ARG A 113 -8.73 15.38 10.43
CA ARG A 113 -10.16 15.44 10.10
C ARG A 113 -11.03 15.10 11.30
N LYS A 114 -10.74 13.99 11.99
CA LYS A 114 -11.47 13.55 13.20
C LYS A 114 -11.26 14.51 14.38
N TYR A 115 -10.10 15.17 14.49
CA TYR A 115 -9.87 16.20 15.49
C TYR A 115 -10.76 17.42 15.26
N ILE A 116 -10.84 17.92 14.02
CA ILE A 116 -11.70 19.05 13.65
C ILE A 116 -13.18 18.71 13.90
N LEU A 117 -13.62 17.51 13.53
CA LEU A 117 -14.98 17.01 13.73
C LEU A 117 -15.38 16.92 15.22
N ARG A 118 -14.43 16.65 16.11
CA ARG A 118 -14.66 16.65 17.56
C ARG A 118 -14.69 18.05 18.15
N LYS A 119 -13.92 18.99 17.59
CA LYS A 119 -13.82 20.36 18.09
C LYS A 119 -15.00 21.24 17.66
N ASN A 120 -15.52 21.04 16.45
CA ASN A 120 -16.63 21.82 15.88
C ASN A 120 -17.80 20.92 15.44
N PRO A 121 -18.62 20.42 16.38
CA PRO A 121 -19.83 19.67 16.04
C PRO A 121 -20.81 20.57 15.26
N GLY A 122 -21.29 20.11 14.11
CA GLY A 122 -22.20 20.83 13.21
C GLY A 122 -21.55 21.73 12.16
N GLY A 123 -20.23 21.69 12.00
CA GLY A 123 -19.51 22.44 10.96
C GLY A 123 -19.60 21.80 9.56
N TRP A 124 -19.16 22.54 8.53
CA TRP A 124 -19.14 22.10 7.13
C TRP A 124 -18.44 20.73 6.93
N VAL A 125 -17.36 20.47 7.68
CA VAL A 125 -16.63 19.18 7.63
C VAL A 125 -17.51 17.99 8.07
N GLU A 126 -18.41 18.18 9.04
CA GLU A 126 -19.36 17.15 9.47
C GLU A 126 -20.45 16.94 8.42
N GLN A 127 -20.88 18.00 7.74
CA GLN A 127 -21.92 17.89 6.71
C GLN A 127 -21.42 17.23 5.42
N GLU A 128 -20.16 17.46 5.04
CA GLU A 128 -19.59 16.97 3.78
C GLU A 128 -18.79 15.67 3.90
N THR A 129 -18.17 15.39 5.06
CA THR A 129 -17.22 14.26 5.18
C THR A 129 -17.63 13.20 6.19
N TYR A 130 -18.79 13.33 6.82
CA TYR A 130 -19.30 12.34 7.77
C TYR A 130 -20.11 11.26 7.05
N TYR A 131 -19.44 10.14 6.73
CA TYR A 131 -20.04 8.91 6.24
C TYR A 131 -19.66 7.74 7.19
#